data_AF-A0A952REX8-F1
#
_entry.id   AF-A0A952REX8-F1
#
_cell.length_a   1.000
_cell.length_b   1.000
_cell.length_c   1.000
_cell.angle_alpha   90.00
_cell.angle_beta   90.00
_cell.angle_gamma   90.00
#
_symmetry.space_group_name_H-M   'P 1'
#
loop_
_entity.id
_entity.type
_entity.pdbx_description
1 polymer ?
#
loop_
_entity_poly.entity_id
_entity_poly.type
_entity_poly.pdbx_seq_one_letter_code
_entity_poly.pdbx_strand_id
1 'polypeptide(L)'
;MTPRVTGLVPLLLTLALTSCARRQQFESLARDLAEPVKALCSIQRGEGGGCHGDCLVWSSAEDAFTWHLAAAAIAELPSYDLGPDAARRFAELRTRAAELDRALGPECATRFDRGEPIDRAATCAAHRRSASTKPFSEAFAALVATPDRPIGITIPDPDRCPRE
;
A
#
# COMPACT_ATOMS: atom_id res chain seq x y z
N MET A 1 7.59 28.85 -55.81
CA MET A 1 8.18 27.75 -55.03
C MET A 1 7.68 27.88 -53.60
N THR A 2 6.71 27.06 -53.20
CA THR A 2 6.10 27.07 -51.85
C THR A 2 6.42 25.74 -51.14
N PRO A 3 7.02 25.76 -49.94
CA PRO A 3 7.29 24.52 -49.21
C PRO A 3 6.02 23.96 -48.60
N ARG A 4 5.71 22.70 -48.93
CA ARG A 4 4.69 21.90 -48.24
C ARG A 4 5.22 21.51 -46.87
N VAL A 5 4.66 22.11 -45.81
CA VAL A 5 4.80 21.66 -44.42
C VAL A 5 3.60 20.76 -44.14
N THR A 6 3.70 19.47 -44.43
CA THR A 6 2.64 18.50 -44.20
C THR A 6 3.28 17.24 -43.64
N GLY A 7 3.43 17.14 -42.31
CA GLY A 7 4.04 15.94 -41.73
C GLY A 7 4.28 15.91 -40.23
N LEU A 8 4.12 17.00 -39.46
CA LEU A 8 4.47 17.03 -38.03
C LEU A 8 3.28 17.08 -37.06
N VAL A 9 2.05 17.24 -37.54
CA VAL A 9 0.85 17.39 -36.69
C VAL A 9 0.34 16.07 -36.05
N PRO A 10 0.43 14.87 -36.68
CA PRO A 10 -0.21 13.69 -36.09
C PRO A 10 0.55 13.06 -34.91
N LEU A 11 1.83 13.39 -34.70
CA LEU A 11 2.66 12.81 -33.64
C LEU A 11 2.49 13.51 -32.28
N LEU A 12 2.07 14.78 -32.25
CA LEU A 12 1.90 15.52 -30.99
C LEU A 12 0.56 15.24 -30.31
N LEU A 13 -0.50 14.91 -31.06
CA LEU A 13 -1.81 14.58 -30.48
C LEU A 13 -1.83 13.23 -29.74
N THR A 14 -1.05 12.25 -30.17
CA THR A 14 -0.98 10.93 -29.53
C THR A 14 -0.23 10.95 -28.19
N LEU A 15 0.78 11.82 -28.06
CA LEU A 15 1.51 12.04 -26.80
C LEU A 15 0.64 12.72 -25.73
N ALA A 16 -0.22 13.66 -26.12
CA ALA A 16 -1.11 14.35 -25.18
C ALA A 16 -2.17 13.40 -24.58
N LEU A 17 -2.82 12.58 -25.41
CA LEU A 17 -3.87 11.65 -24.98
C LEU A 17 -3.35 10.55 -24.04
N THR A 18 -2.14 10.03 -24.31
CA THR A 18 -1.53 9.00 -23.46
C THR A 18 -1.11 9.55 -22.09
N SER A 19 -0.69 10.81 -22.02
CA SER A 19 -0.35 11.47 -20.76
C SER A 19 -1.55 11.65 -19.82
N CYS A 20 -2.72 12.01 -20.37
CA CYS A 20 -3.96 12.16 -19.59
C CYS A 20 -4.46 10.81 -19.05
N ALA A 21 -4.44 9.78 -19.89
CA ALA A 21 -4.85 8.43 -19.49
C ALA A 21 -3.94 7.89 -18.36
N ARG A 22 -2.63 8.03 -18.48
CA ARG A 22 -1.67 7.60 -17.44
C ARG A 22 -1.87 8.39 -16.14
N ARG A 23 -2.12 9.70 -16.22
CA ARG A 23 -2.41 10.51 -15.04
C ARG A 23 -3.62 9.98 -14.28
N GLN A 24 -4.70 9.67 -14.99
CA GLN A 24 -5.91 9.10 -14.39
C GLN A 24 -5.62 7.76 -13.70
N GLN A 25 -4.76 6.90 -14.28
CA GLN A 25 -4.34 5.65 -13.66
C GLN A 25 -3.58 5.86 -12.34
N PHE A 26 -2.67 6.84 -12.29
CA PHE A 26 -1.99 7.22 -11.05
C PHE A 26 -2.93 7.81 -10.00
N GLU A 27 -3.92 8.60 -10.41
CA GLU A 27 -4.96 9.15 -9.52
C GLU A 27 -5.83 8.04 -8.93
N SER A 28 -6.24 7.06 -9.74
CA SER A 28 -6.96 5.88 -9.28
C SER A 28 -6.13 5.06 -8.29
N LEU A 29 -4.88 4.76 -8.63
CA LEU A 29 -3.97 4.06 -7.73
C LEU A 29 -3.81 4.79 -6.38
N ALA A 30 -3.58 6.11 -6.41
CA ALA A 30 -3.40 6.90 -5.20
C ALA A 30 -4.65 6.86 -4.30
N ARG A 31 -5.85 6.86 -4.91
CA ARG A 31 -7.12 6.73 -4.19
C ARG A 31 -7.28 5.35 -3.58
N ASP A 32 -6.98 4.30 -4.33
CA ASP A 32 -7.15 2.92 -3.89
C ASP A 32 -6.12 2.54 -2.81
N LEU A 33 -4.96 3.20 -2.77
CA LEU A 33 -3.97 3.07 -1.70
C LEU A 33 -4.30 3.87 -0.44
N ALA A 34 -5.27 4.79 -0.47
CA ALA A 34 -5.56 5.67 0.67
C ALA A 34 -6.07 4.93 1.91
N GLU A 35 -7.02 4.02 1.74
CA GLU A 35 -7.59 3.25 2.86
C GLU A 35 -6.56 2.29 3.49
N PRO A 36 -5.81 1.47 2.72
CA PRO A 36 -4.73 0.65 3.28
C PRO A 36 -3.70 1.46 4.05
N VAL A 37 -3.29 2.62 3.52
CA VAL A 37 -2.31 3.49 4.21
C VAL A 37 -2.90 4.10 5.48
N LYS A 38 -4.17 4.52 5.46
CA LYS A 38 -4.86 5.02 6.65
C LYS A 38 -4.91 3.97 7.76
N ALA A 39 -5.17 2.71 7.40
CA ALA A 39 -5.11 1.60 8.35
C ALA A 39 -3.69 1.43 8.93
N LEU A 40 -2.66 1.38 8.09
CA LEU A 40 -1.27 1.27 8.57
C LEU A 40 -0.87 2.43 9.50
N CYS A 41 -1.41 3.62 9.27
CA CYS A 41 -1.19 4.78 10.11
C CYS A 41 -1.75 4.68 11.53
N SER A 42 -2.75 3.83 11.79
CA SER A 42 -3.25 3.63 13.17
C SER A 42 -2.27 2.83 14.03
N ILE A 43 -1.39 2.03 13.43
CA ILE A 43 -0.39 1.21 14.13
C ILE A 43 0.68 2.08 14.80
N GLN A 44 1.16 3.12 14.10
CA GLN A 44 2.25 3.98 14.58
C GLN A 44 1.86 4.88 15.77
N ARG A 45 0.57 4.99 16.10
CA ARG A 45 0.08 5.85 17.20
C ARG A 45 -0.04 5.13 18.55
N GLY A 46 0.46 3.89 18.67
CA GLY A 46 0.40 3.11 19.91
C GLY A 46 1.03 3.81 21.11
N GLU A 47 0.25 3.94 22.20
CA GLU A 47 0.63 4.58 23.46
C GLU A 47 1.82 3.86 24.13
N GLY A 48 2.94 4.57 24.28
CA GLY A 48 4.15 4.10 24.97
C GLY A 48 4.01 4.07 26.50
N GLY A 49 2.94 3.47 27.03
CA GLY A 49 2.71 3.23 28.45
C GLY A 49 2.95 1.77 28.81
N GLY A 50 3.64 1.50 29.93
CA GLY A 50 3.98 0.14 30.37
C GLY A 50 2.75 -0.76 30.52
N CYS A 51 2.54 -1.64 29.54
CA CYS A 51 1.43 -2.59 29.52
C CYS A 51 1.88 -3.98 30.01
N HIS A 52 1.00 -4.67 30.76
CA HIS A 52 1.21 -6.07 31.15
C HIS A 52 1.20 -7.03 29.94
N GLY A 53 1.60 -8.29 30.16
CA GLY A 53 1.80 -9.30 29.10
C GLY A 53 0.59 -9.46 28.15
N ASP A 54 -0.62 -9.53 28.69
CA ASP A 54 -1.83 -9.73 27.88
C ASP A 54 -2.14 -8.54 26.97
N CYS A 55 -1.87 -7.32 27.44
CA CYS A 55 -2.05 -6.11 26.64
C CYS A 55 -1.08 -6.07 25.45
N LEU A 56 0.17 -6.51 25.63
CA LEU A 56 1.14 -6.62 24.53
C LEU A 56 0.68 -7.65 23.49
N VAL A 57 0.06 -8.75 23.94
CA VAL A 57 -0.52 -9.75 23.04
C VAL A 57 -1.65 -9.14 22.20
N TRP A 58 -2.63 -8.48 22.83
CA TRP A 58 -3.73 -7.84 22.11
C TRP A 58 -3.24 -6.75 21.15
N SER A 59 -2.31 -5.91 21.60
CA SER A 59 -1.72 -4.86 20.76
C SER A 59 -1.03 -5.45 19.53
N SER A 60 -0.19 -6.47 19.73
CA SER A 60 0.49 -7.15 18.63
C SER A 60 -0.48 -7.87 17.68
N ALA A 61 -1.62 -8.36 18.18
CA ALA A 61 -2.65 -8.99 17.36
C ALA A 61 -3.44 -7.96 16.53
N GLU A 62 -3.82 -6.83 17.13
CA GLU A 62 -4.47 -5.71 16.42
C GLU A 62 -3.54 -5.09 15.35
N ASP A 63 -2.24 -4.99 15.65
CA ASP A 63 -1.24 -4.58 14.66
C ASP A 63 -1.21 -5.55 13.49
N ALA A 64 -1.13 -6.86 13.76
CA ALA A 64 -1.13 -7.87 12.69
C ALA A 64 -2.43 -7.88 11.89
N PHE A 65 -3.58 -7.72 12.53
CA PHE A 65 -4.85 -7.55 11.84
C PHE A 65 -4.82 -6.35 10.89
N THR A 66 -4.28 -5.23 11.34
CA THR A 66 -4.19 -4.01 10.52
C THR A 66 -3.22 -4.19 9.35
N TRP A 67 -2.07 -4.84 9.57
CA TRP A 67 -1.13 -5.20 8.50
C TRP A 67 -1.75 -6.18 7.51
N HIS A 68 -2.51 -7.17 7.99
CA HIS A 68 -3.19 -8.16 7.17
C HIS A 68 -4.22 -7.49 6.26
N LEU A 69 -5.10 -6.65 6.82
CA LEU A 69 -6.08 -5.89 6.03
C LEU A 69 -5.44 -5.03 4.95
N ALA A 70 -4.39 -4.29 5.28
CA ALA A 70 -3.71 -3.44 4.31
C ALA A 70 -3.01 -4.26 3.22
N ALA A 71 -2.34 -5.35 3.60
CA ALA A 71 -1.64 -6.23 2.68
C ALA A 71 -2.61 -6.96 1.73
N ALA A 72 -3.70 -7.53 2.26
CA ALA A 72 -4.75 -8.17 1.48
C ALA A 72 -5.36 -7.18 0.46
N ALA A 73 -5.76 -5.99 0.93
CA ALA A 73 -6.34 -4.97 0.06
C ALA A 73 -5.39 -4.55 -1.08
N ILE A 74 -4.11 -4.37 -0.79
CA ILE A 74 -3.10 -4.01 -1.82
C ILE A 74 -2.86 -5.16 -2.79
N ALA A 75 -2.78 -6.40 -2.31
CA ALA A 75 -2.58 -7.58 -3.16
C ALA A 75 -3.70 -7.73 -4.21
N GLU A 76 -4.93 -7.39 -3.84
CA GLU A 76 -6.12 -7.51 -4.68
C GLU A 76 -6.39 -6.33 -5.63
N LEU A 77 -5.63 -5.24 -5.53
CA LEU A 77 -5.80 -4.08 -6.41
C LEU A 77 -5.70 -4.46 -7.89
N PRO A 78 -6.46 -3.81 -8.79
CA PRO A 78 -6.35 -4.06 -10.22
C PRO A 78 -4.96 -3.67 -10.74
N SER A 79 -4.59 -4.14 -11.92
CA SER A 79 -3.42 -3.62 -12.63
C SER A 79 -3.69 -2.22 -13.17
N TYR A 80 -2.69 -1.32 -13.10
CA TYR A 80 -2.76 0.03 -13.67
C TYR A 80 -1.70 0.19 -14.76
N ASP A 81 -2.01 0.97 -15.81
CA ASP A 81 -1.02 1.37 -16.81
C ASP A 81 -0.27 2.63 -16.36
N LEU A 82 0.82 2.42 -15.61
CA LEU A 82 1.62 3.48 -14.99
C LEU A 82 2.91 3.79 -15.77
N GLY A 83 3.15 3.11 -16.90
CA GLY A 83 4.47 3.01 -17.52
C GLY A 83 5.33 1.89 -16.91
N PRO A 84 6.42 1.49 -17.57
CA PRO A 84 7.13 0.23 -17.28
C PRO A 84 7.74 0.17 -15.88
N ASP A 85 8.40 1.24 -15.42
CA ASP A 85 9.07 1.25 -14.12
C ASP A 85 8.08 1.33 -12.95
N ALA A 86 7.08 2.20 -13.05
CA ALA A 86 6.01 2.30 -12.06
C ALA A 86 5.17 1.02 -11.99
N ALA A 87 4.84 0.40 -13.14
CA ALA A 87 4.11 -0.87 -13.18
C ALA A 87 4.91 -2.01 -12.55
N ARG A 88 6.23 -2.08 -12.78
CA ARG A 88 7.12 -3.05 -12.13
C ARG A 88 7.15 -2.87 -10.61
N ARG A 89 7.30 -1.63 -10.13
CA ARG A 89 7.29 -1.32 -8.68
C ARG A 89 5.96 -1.65 -8.04
N PHE A 90 4.86 -1.36 -8.73
CA PHE A 90 3.53 -1.70 -8.25
C PHE A 90 3.29 -3.22 -8.21
N ALA A 91 3.75 -3.96 -9.23
CA ALA A 91 3.69 -5.43 -9.22
C ALA A 91 4.54 -6.04 -8.10
N GLU A 92 5.72 -5.48 -7.82
CA GLU A 92 6.55 -5.87 -6.67
C GLU A 92 5.81 -5.60 -5.36
N LEU A 93 5.22 -4.41 -5.18
CA LEU A 93 4.43 -4.09 -4.00
C LEU A 93 3.28 -5.10 -3.79
N ARG A 94 2.53 -5.42 -4.84
CA ARG A 94 1.45 -6.42 -4.76
C ARG A 94 1.98 -7.80 -4.37
N THR A 95 3.14 -8.19 -4.90
CA THR A 95 3.79 -9.46 -4.54
C THR A 95 4.18 -9.48 -3.06
N ARG A 96 4.81 -8.41 -2.56
CA ARG A 96 5.18 -8.29 -1.14
C ARG A 96 3.97 -8.21 -0.22
N ALA A 97 2.89 -7.59 -0.69
CA ALA A 97 1.62 -7.56 0.03
C ALA A 97 1.03 -8.97 0.16
N ALA A 98 0.97 -9.74 -0.92
CA ALA A 98 0.49 -11.13 -0.90
C ALA A 98 1.41 -12.07 -0.08
N GLU A 99 2.71 -11.81 -0.01
CA GLU A 99 3.63 -12.53 0.88
C GLU A 99 3.38 -12.20 2.35
N LEU A 100 3.23 -10.92 2.69
CA LEU A 100 2.94 -10.49 4.05
C LEU A 100 1.59 -11.00 4.54
N ASP A 101 0.55 -10.90 3.70
CA ASP A 101 -0.78 -11.41 3.95
C ASP A 101 -0.76 -12.92 4.31
N ARG A 102 -0.12 -13.73 3.47
CA ARG A 102 0.06 -15.17 3.74
C ARG A 102 0.88 -15.47 4.99
N ALA A 103 1.88 -14.64 5.31
CA ALA A 103 2.70 -14.82 6.51
C ALA A 103 1.93 -14.52 7.80
N LEU A 104 1.01 -13.55 7.75
CA LEU A 104 0.13 -13.21 8.87
C LEU A 104 -0.97 -14.25 9.08
N GLY A 105 -1.45 -14.87 7.99
CA GLY A 105 -2.37 -16.00 8.05
C GLY A 105 -3.82 -15.61 8.37
N PRO A 106 -4.76 -16.56 8.19
CA PRO A 106 -6.20 -16.32 8.40
C PRO A 106 -6.56 -16.00 9.85
N GLU A 107 -5.73 -16.38 10.81
CA GLU A 107 -5.91 -16.10 12.24
C GLU A 107 -5.87 -14.59 12.54
N CYS A 108 -5.24 -13.80 11.66
CA CYS A 108 -5.20 -12.35 11.72
C CYS A 108 -6.24 -11.66 10.83
N ALA A 109 -7.16 -12.39 10.18
CA ALA A 109 -8.13 -11.81 9.25
C ALA A 109 -9.34 -11.15 9.92
N THR A 110 -9.59 -11.47 11.19
CA THR A 110 -10.72 -10.95 11.96
C THR A 110 -10.25 -10.09 13.11
N ARG A 111 -10.94 -8.98 13.34
CA ARG A 111 -10.69 -8.11 14.47
C ARG A 111 -10.87 -8.87 15.79
N PHE A 112 -10.14 -8.45 16.81
CA PHE A 112 -10.14 -9.07 18.12
C PHE A 112 -11.03 -8.30 19.11
N ASP A 113 -11.91 -8.99 19.82
CA ASP A 113 -12.64 -8.43 20.95
C ASP A 113 -11.90 -8.80 22.25
N ARG A 114 -11.71 -7.82 23.13
CA ARG A 114 -11.03 -8.02 24.43
C ARG A 114 -11.80 -8.95 25.38
N GLY A 115 -13.08 -9.25 25.09
CA GLY A 115 -13.86 -10.24 25.80
C GLY A 115 -13.63 -11.70 25.35
N GLU A 116 -12.88 -11.93 24.26
CA GLU A 116 -12.62 -13.26 23.72
C GLU A 116 -11.42 -13.96 24.39
N PRO A 117 -11.31 -15.30 24.27
CA PRO A 117 -10.15 -16.03 24.76
C PRO A 117 -8.84 -15.51 24.15
N ILE A 118 -7.85 -15.27 25.01
CA ILE A 118 -6.56 -14.68 24.62
C ILE A 118 -5.78 -15.54 23.63
N ASP A 119 -6.02 -16.86 23.59
CA ASP A 119 -5.29 -17.80 22.74
C ASP A 119 -5.36 -17.42 21.25
N ARG A 120 -6.51 -16.90 20.77
CA ARG A 120 -6.65 -16.47 19.37
C ARG A 120 -5.75 -15.27 19.06
N ALA A 121 -5.73 -14.28 19.95
CA ALA A 121 -4.84 -13.13 19.84
C ALA A 121 -3.37 -13.52 20.00
N ALA A 122 -3.07 -14.49 20.87
CA ALA A 122 -1.72 -15.01 21.05
C ALA A 122 -1.18 -15.66 19.77
N THR A 123 -2.01 -16.44 19.07
CA THR A 123 -1.63 -17.02 17.77
C THR A 123 -1.36 -15.92 16.73
N CYS A 124 -2.28 -14.97 16.53
CA CYS A 124 -2.06 -13.88 15.58
C CYS A 124 -0.84 -13.00 15.95
N ALA A 125 -0.63 -12.71 17.24
CA ALA A 125 0.55 -12.01 17.72
C ALA A 125 1.85 -12.80 17.46
N ALA A 126 1.81 -14.13 17.49
CA ALA A 126 2.95 -14.96 17.10
C ALA A 126 3.26 -14.81 15.61
N HIS A 127 2.24 -14.86 14.74
CA HIS A 127 2.39 -14.57 13.31
C HIS A 127 2.98 -13.18 13.07
N ARG A 128 2.50 -12.16 13.79
CA ARG A 128 3.04 -10.79 13.71
C ARG A 128 4.55 -10.73 13.95
N ARG A 129 5.02 -11.45 14.96
CA ARG A 129 6.45 -11.47 15.36
C ARG A 129 7.32 -12.20 14.34
N SER A 130 6.79 -13.24 13.69
CA SER A 130 7.51 -13.97 12.65
C SER A 130 7.45 -13.28 11.28
N ALA A 131 6.40 -12.51 11.01
CA ALA A 131 6.20 -11.83 9.74
C ALA A 131 7.06 -10.55 9.65
N SER A 132 7.97 -10.52 8.67
CA SER A 132 8.74 -9.32 8.37
C SER A 132 7.90 -8.36 7.53
N THR A 133 7.63 -7.16 8.07
CA THR A 133 6.93 -6.09 7.33
C THR A 133 7.88 -5.27 6.44
N LYS A 134 9.20 -5.42 6.65
CA LYS A 134 10.22 -4.61 5.98
C LYS A 134 10.18 -4.71 4.44
N PRO A 135 10.12 -5.91 3.81
CA PRO A 135 10.07 -6.00 2.35
C PRO A 135 8.84 -5.30 1.75
N PHE A 136 7.70 -5.37 2.43
CA PHE A 136 6.49 -4.67 2.04
C PHE A 136 6.68 -3.14 2.14
N SER A 137 7.19 -2.64 3.27
CA SER A 137 7.46 -1.21 3.48
C SER A 137 8.46 -0.66 2.46
N GLU A 138 9.53 -1.41 2.15
CA GLU A 138 10.53 -1.02 1.16
C GLU A 138 9.94 -0.97 -0.26
N ALA A 139 9.11 -1.95 -0.64
CA ALA A 139 8.41 -1.94 -1.93
C ALA A 139 7.43 -0.77 -2.03
N PHE A 140 6.75 -0.44 -0.93
CA PHE A 140 5.86 0.70 -0.86
C PHE A 140 6.63 2.03 -1.04
N ALA A 141 7.71 2.23 -0.27
CA ALA A 141 8.57 3.40 -0.39
C ALA A 141 9.15 3.55 -1.81
N ALA A 142 9.54 2.42 -2.43
CA ALA A 142 10.01 2.40 -3.80
C ALA A 142 8.93 2.85 -4.80
N LEU A 143 7.67 2.49 -4.62
CA LEU A 143 6.57 2.96 -5.46
C LEU A 143 6.34 4.47 -5.28
N VAL A 144 6.33 4.98 -4.04
CA VAL A 144 6.12 6.41 -3.74
C VAL A 144 7.22 7.28 -4.34
N ALA A 145 8.46 6.79 -4.35
CA ALA A 145 9.63 7.49 -4.88
C ALA A 145 9.79 7.40 -6.41
N THR A 146 8.79 6.89 -7.13
CA THR A 146 8.90 6.71 -8.60
C THR A 146 9.00 8.06 -9.34
N PRO A 147 10.05 8.28 -10.15
CA PRO A 147 10.28 9.56 -10.84
C PRO A 147 9.26 9.84 -11.96
N ASP A 148 8.64 8.79 -12.51
CA ASP A 148 7.70 8.88 -13.63
C ASP A 148 6.29 9.32 -13.21
N ARG A 149 6.08 9.56 -11.90
CA ARG A 149 4.78 9.96 -11.37
C ARG A 149 4.38 11.34 -11.92
N PRO A 150 3.16 11.49 -12.46
CA PRO A 150 2.69 12.79 -12.94
C PRO A 150 2.70 13.86 -11.86
N ILE A 151 3.05 15.09 -12.25
CA ILE A 151 3.08 16.24 -11.35
C ILE A 151 1.71 16.47 -10.71
N GLY A 152 1.69 16.65 -9.38
CA GLY A 152 0.49 16.91 -8.60
C GLY A 152 -0.24 15.66 -8.09
N ILE A 153 0.25 14.45 -8.42
CA ILE A 153 -0.29 13.23 -7.83
C ILE A 153 0.51 12.85 -6.59
N THR A 154 -0.18 12.73 -5.45
CA THR A 154 0.41 12.29 -4.19
C THR A 154 -0.05 10.88 -3.90
N ILE A 155 0.90 9.93 -3.86
CA ILE A 155 0.62 8.61 -3.33
C ILE A 155 0.77 8.71 -1.81
N PRO A 156 -0.24 8.29 -1.01
CA PRO A 156 -0.17 8.29 0.44
C PRO A 156 1.05 7.50 0.94
N ASP A 157 1.72 7.99 1.97
CA ASP A 157 2.92 7.37 2.56
C ASP A 157 2.58 6.91 4.00
N PRO A 158 2.66 5.61 4.32
CA PRO A 158 2.34 5.09 5.64
C PRO A 158 3.27 5.61 6.75
N ASP A 159 4.44 6.16 6.41
CA ASP A 159 5.34 6.80 7.38
C ASP A 159 5.04 8.29 7.58
N ARG A 160 4.12 8.87 6.80
CA ARG A 160 3.70 10.28 6.88
C ARG A 160 2.21 10.40 7.17
N CYS A 161 1.82 9.89 8.32
CA CYS A 161 0.43 9.96 8.76
C CYS A 161 -0.01 11.41 9.01
N PRO A 162 -1.10 11.88 8.40
CA PRO A 162 -1.65 13.19 8.74
C PRO A 162 -2.05 13.20 10.22
N ARG A 163 -1.70 14.30 10.90
CA ARG A 163 -2.27 14.64 12.21
C ARG A 163 -3.64 15.25 11.91
N GLU A 164 -4.70 14.51 12.21
CA GLU A 164 -6.06 15.07 12.27
C GLU A 164 -6.16 16.03 13.46
#